data_AF-A0A0D7AHC6-F1
#
_entry.id   AF-A0A0D7AHC6-F1
#
_cell.length_a   1.000
_cell.length_b   1.000
_cell.length_c   1.000
_cell.angle_alpha   90.00
_cell.angle_beta   90.00
_cell.angle_gamma   90.00
#
_symmetry.space_group_name_H-M   'P 1'
#
loop_
_entity.id
_entity.type
_entity.pdbx_description
1 polymer ?
#
loop_
_entity_poly.entity_id
_entity_poly.type
_entity_poly.pdbx_seq_one_letter_code
_entity_poly.pdbx_strand_id
1 'polypeptide(L)'
;MSKPVSHHSIIPPSTGASMVRLALYIKAELTNVVDLQPASDDFEYSFKVQCTKCRAVHPNWVTLNHKVSATPPHALPLGLFLTGGSYPQDKYEVSGGKNSTAHFVWRCHECKCESSAKFETSPVTPYSDENVQFAPLLIIECRGLEFTDFDPSGIWKCSGTSGTSFTVDLEDRTFRSEGVWSDYDEKAAVPVGISEFASEWRALKGKTGKK
;
A
#
# COMPACT_ATOMS: atom_id res chain seq x y z
N MET A 1 18.94 -35.46 -48.07
CA MET A 1 18.64 -35.64 -46.64
C MET A 1 18.56 -34.24 -46.02
N SER A 2 17.35 -33.67 -46.03
CA SER A 2 17.12 -32.26 -45.71
C SER A 2 16.52 -32.16 -44.31
N LYS A 3 17.23 -31.53 -43.36
CA LYS A 3 16.77 -31.34 -41.98
C LYS A 3 15.64 -30.29 -41.95
N PRO A 4 14.55 -30.46 -41.17
CA PRO A 4 13.53 -29.44 -41.02
C PRO A 4 14.01 -28.32 -40.09
N VAL A 5 13.78 -27.07 -40.52
CA VAL A 5 14.01 -25.84 -39.77
C VAL A 5 12.90 -25.70 -38.73
N SER A 6 13.26 -25.69 -37.44
CA SER A 6 12.33 -25.42 -36.34
C SER A 6 11.96 -23.94 -36.35
N HIS A 7 10.73 -23.63 -36.78
CA HIS A 7 10.14 -22.31 -36.61
C HIS A 7 9.93 -22.02 -35.12
N HIS A 8 10.67 -21.05 -34.58
CA HIS A 8 10.36 -20.43 -33.31
C HIS A 8 9.02 -19.69 -33.45
N SER A 9 7.98 -20.17 -32.75
CA SER A 9 6.78 -19.38 -32.48
C SER A 9 7.19 -18.18 -31.63
N ILE A 10 7.31 -17.02 -32.27
CA ILE A 10 7.27 -15.73 -31.58
C ILE A 10 5.84 -15.58 -31.08
N ILE A 11 5.62 -15.91 -29.81
CA ILE A 11 4.37 -15.60 -29.10
C ILE A 11 4.34 -14.07 -28.97
N PRO A 12 3.35 -13.36 -29.53
CA PRO A 12 3.20 -11.93 -29.28
C PRO A 12 2.98 -11.69 -27.77
N PRO A 13 3.56 -10.64 -27.17
CA PRO A 13 3.29 -10.30 -25.78
C PRO A 13 1.79 -10.08 -25.62
N SER A 14 1.17 -10.93 -24.80
CA SER A 14 -0.27 -10.96 -24.57
C SER A 14 -0.81 -9.56 -24.24
N THR A 15 -1.56 -9.01 -25.17
CA THR A 15 -2.38 -7.82 -25.01
C THR A 15 -3.45 -8.11 -23.96
N GLY A 16 -3.42 -7.39 -22.83
CA GLY A 16 -4.52 -7.34 -21.85
C GLY A 16 -4.18 -7.88 -20.46
N ALA A 17 -3.25 -7.25 -19.76
CA ALA A 17 -3.22 -7.39 -18.30
C ALA A 17 -4.44 -6.64 -17.74
N SER A 18 -5.45 -7.40 -17.30
CA SER A 18 -6.64 -6.87 -16.63
C SER A 18 -6.21 -6.12 -15.35
N MET A 19 -6.73 -4.91 -15.13
CA MET A 19 -6.50 -4.18 -13.90
C MET A 19 -7.33 -4.81 -12.78
N VAL A 20 -6.70 -5.08 -11.64
CA VAL A 20 -7.33 -5.72 -10.48
C VAL A 20 -7.39 -4.72 -9.34
N ARG A 21 -8.53 -4.65 -8.65
CA ARG A 21 -8.69 -3.88 -7.43
C ARG A 21 -8.58 -4.80 -6.23
N LEU A 22 -7.64 -4.51 -5.35
CA LEU A 22 -7.38 -5.24 -4.11
C LEU A 22 -7.66 -4.32 -2.93
N ALA A 23 -8.44 -4.79 -1.98
CA ALA A 23 -8.67 -4.10 -0.72
C ALA A 23 -7.80 -4.72 0.38
N LEU A 24 -7.09 -3.88 1.11
CA LEU A 24 -6.40 -4.25 2.35
C LEU A 24 -7.40 -4.19 3.49
N TYR A 25 -7.59 -5.31 4.16
CA TYR A 25 -8.35 -5.40 5.40
C TYR A 25 -7.40 -5.52 6.57
N ILE A 26 -7.71 -4.84 7.67
CA ILE A 26 -6.99 -4.98 8.93
C ILE A 26 -7.94 -5.44 10.02
N LYS A 27 -7.38 -6.10 11.03
CA LYS A 27 -8.05 -6.55 12.25
C LYS A 27 -7.10 -6.29 13.41
N ALA A 28 -7.62 -5.75 14.50
CA ALA A 28 -6.89 -5.62 15.75
C ALA A 28 -7.89 -5.70 16.91
N GLU A 29 -7.43 -6.15 18.07
CA GLU A 29 -8.19 -6.05 19.31
C GLU A 29 -7.97 -4.67 19.91
N LEU A 30 -9.05 -3.90 20.08
CA LEU A 30 -9.01 -2.55 20.63
C LEU A 30 -9.53 -2.57 22.07
N THR A 31 -8.73 -2.09 23.02
CA THR A 31 -9.13 -1.93 24.41
C THR A 31 -9.32 -0.45 24.71
N ASN A 32 -10.56 -0.02 24.95
CA ASN A 32 -10.95 1.35 25.28
C ASN A 32 -10.48 2.44 24.28
N VAL A 33 -10.19 2.05 23.04
CA VAL A 33 -9.79 2.95 21.93
C VAL A 33 -10.60 2.66 20.68
N VAL A 34 -10.71 3.67 19.82
CA VAL A 34 -11.39 3.66 18.53
C VAL A 34 -10.58 4.46 17.50
N ASP A 35 -10.98 4.43 16.24
CA ASP A 35 -10.45 5.22 15.13
C ASP A 35 -8.95 5.03 14.89
N LEU A 36 -8.47 3.79 14.98
CA LEU A 36 -7.09 3.44 14.66
C LEU A 36 -6.81 3.69 13.17
N GLN A 37 -5.86 4.57 12.89
CA GLN A 37 -5.48 4.97 11.54
C GLN A 37 -4.04 5.50 11.49
N PRO A 38 -3.42 5.61 10.31
CA PRO A 38 -2.14 6.29 10.17
C PRO A 38 -2.16 7.71 10.75
N ALA A 39 -1.09 8.11 11.44
CA ALA A 39 -1.05 9.41 12.11
C ALA A 39 -1.00 10.57 11.11
N SER A 40 -0.23 10.39 10.03
CA SER A 40 0.03 11.37 8.99
C SER A 40 -0.63 11.00 7.66
N ASP A 41 -0.93 12.02 6.89
CA ASP A 41 -1.31 11.91 5.48
C ASP A 41 -0.17 11.43 4.58
N ASP A 42 1.07 11.67 5.00
CA ASP A 42 2.30 11.25 4.30
C ASP A 42 2.77 9.86 4.77
N PHE A 43 1.87 9.05 5.32
CA PHE A 43 2.21 7.72 5.80
C PHE A 43 2.66 6.79 4.66
N GLU A 44 3.73 6.05 4.93
CA GLU A 44 4.39 5.14 4.01
C GLU A 44 3.98 3.70 4.29
N TYR A 45 3.16 3.11 3.42
CA TYR A 45 2.72 1.73 3.55
C TYR A 45 3.76 0.79 2.94
N SER A 46 4.15 -0.23 3.71
CA SER A 46 5.15 -1.22 3.27
C SER A 46 4.49 -2.56 2.94
N PHE A 47 4.76 -3.09 1.74
CA PHE A 47 4.14 -4.32 1.25
C PHE A 47 5.15 -5.29 0.65
N LYS A 48 4.83 -6.60 0.70
CA LYS A 48 5.46 -7.58 -0.20
C LYS A 48 4.63 -7.75 -1.46
N VAL A 49 5.30 -7.64 -2.61
CA VAL A 49 4.67 -7.80 -3.92
C VAL A 49 5.21 -9.02 -4.65
N GLN A 50 4.35 -9.68 -5.41
CA GLN A 50 4.66 -10.83 -6.24
C GLN A 50 4.24 -10.58 -7.69
N CYS A 51 5.09 -10.95 -8.65
CA CYS A 51 4.78 -10.82 -10.07
C CYS A 51 3.74 -11.87 -10.48
N THR A 52 2.66 -11.46 -11.14
CA THR A 52 1.61 -12.41 -11.55
C THR A 52 2.03 -13.30 -12.73
N LYS A 53 3.05 -12.91 -13.50
CA LYS A 53 3.53 -13.67 -14.67
C LYS A 53 4.47 -14.80 -14.32
N CYS A 54 5.55 -14.52 -13.58
CA CYS A 54 6.57 -15.51 -13.23
C CYS A 54 6.53 -15.93 -11.76
N ARG A 55 5.62 -15.37 -10.96
CA ARG A 55 5.47 -15.66 -9.52
C ARG A 55 6.68 -15.31 -8.66
N ALA A 56 7.66 -14.60 -9.19
CA ALA A 56 8.80 -14.07 -8.43
C ALA A 56 8.33 -12.99 -7.44
N VAL A 57 8.77 -13.11 -6.19
CA VAL A 57 8.53 -12.13 -5.12
C VAL A 57 9.63 -11.07 -5.16
N HIS A 58 9.28 -9.81 -4.91
CA HIS A 58 10.28 -8.75 -4.80
C HIS A 58 11.19 -9.01 -3.58
N PRO A 59 12.52 -8.89 -3.72
CA PRO A 59 13.45 -9.23 -2.63
C PRO A 59 13.32 -8.33 -1.40
N ASN A 60 12.87 -7.08 -1.60
CA ASN A 60 12.68 -6.09 -0.54
C ASN A 60 11.20 -5.78 -0.34
N TRP A 61 10.86 -5.25 0.83
CA TRP A 61 9.58 -4.57 1.02
C TRP A 61 9.49 -3.35 0.11
N VAL A 62 8.32 -3.13 -0.45
CA VAL A 62 8.01 -1.99 -1.32
C VAL A 62 7.20 -0.99 -0.51
N THR A 63 7.70 0.23 -0.43
CA THR A 63 7.08 1.32 0.31
C THR A 63 6.34 2.25 -0.64
N LEU A 64 5.14 2.67 -0.24
CA LEU A 64 4.14 3.31 -1.08
C LEU A 64 3.34 4.33 -0.25
N ASN A 65 3.23 5.57 -0.72
CA ASN A 65 2.43 6.60 -0.05
C ASN A 65 1.02 6.69 -0.67
N HIS A 66 -0.03 6.90 0.15
CA HIS A 66 -1.42 7.08 -0.34
C HIS A 66 -1.65 8.42 -1.03
N LYS A 67 -0.97 9.47 -0.56
CA LYS A 67 -0.98 10.78 -1.21
C LYS A 67 0.20 10.90 -2.16
N VAL A 68 -0.12 11.16 -3.42
CA VAL A 68 0.89 11.66 -4.34
C VAL A 68 0.92 13.17 -4.23
N SER A 69 1.99 13.70 -3.64
CA SER A 69 2.26 15.13 -3.63
C SER A 69 2.03 15.70 -5.04
N ALA A 70 1.06 16.60 -5.16
CA ALA A 70 0.61 17.18 -6.42
C ALA A 70 1.46 18.38 -6.82
N THR A 71 2.78 18.31 -6.61
CA THR A 71 3.71 19.33 -7.08
C THR A 71 4.40 18.84 -8.35
N PRO A 72 4.02 19.35 -9.53
CA PRO A 72 4.85 19.20 -10.72
C PRO A 72 6.23 19.79 -10.43
N PRO A 73 7.35 19.11 -10.76
CA PRO A 73 8.70 19.64 -10.60
C PRO A 73 9.00 20.89 -11.48
N HIS A 74 8.02 21.41 -12.22
CA HIS A 74 8.16 22.52 -13.15
C HIS A 74 7.62 23.87 -12.65
N ALA A 75 7.14 23.98 -11.41
CA ALA A 75 6.60 25.24 -10.86
C ALA A 75 7.55 25.97 -9.90
N LEU A 76 8.84 25.61 -9.85
CA LEU A 76 9.84 26.45 -9.19
C LEU A 76 10.39 27.46 -10.18
N PRO A 77 10.47 28.76 -9.82
CA PRO A 77 11.06 29.78 -10.68
C PRO A 77 12.48 29.36 -11.09
N LEU A 78 12.75 29.43 -12.39
CA LEU A 78 14.06 29.16 -13.01
C LEU A 78 15.15 29.96 -12.28
N GLY A 79 15.82 29.38 -11.28
CA GLY A 79 16.81 30.16 -10.53
C GLY A 79 17.58 29.51 -9.39
N LEU A 80 17.33 28.28 -8.96
CA LEU A 80 18.12 27.70 -7.87
C LEU A 80 18.34 26.18 -8.00
N PHE A 81 19.19 25.80 -8.95
CA PHE A 81 19.84 24.48 -8.93
C PHE A 81 21.17 24.60 -8.19
N LEU A 82 21.15 24.41 -6.86
CA LEU A 82 22.36 24.12 -6.10
C LEU A 82 22.34 22.62 -5.74
N THR A 83 23.20 21.88 -6.42
CA THR A 83 23.82 20.59 -6.02
C THR A 83 22.91 19.52 -5.38
N GLY A 84 22.53 18.52 -6.18
CA GLY A 84 22.65 17.12 -5.76
C GLY A 84 21.61 16.54 -4.80
N GLY A 85 20.42 17.11 -4.64
CA GLY A 85 19.31 16.45 -3.95
C GLY A 85 18.48 15.60 -4.91
N SER A 86 18.50 14.27 -4.76
CA SER A 86 17.51 13.40 -5.41
C SER A 86 16.16 13.57 -4.72
N TYR A 87 15.24 14.32 -5.34
CA TYR A 87 13.86 14.42 -4.87
C TYR A 87 13.14 13.08 -5.09
N PRO A 88 12.40 12.54 -4.10
CA PRO A 88 11.61 11.33 -4.29
C PRO A 88 10.56 11.57 -5.38
N GLN A 89 10.63 10.78 -6.47
CA GLN A 89 9.65 10.86 -7.54
C GLN A 89 8.44 9.99 -7.17
N ASP A 90 7.42 10.59 -6.55
CA ASP A 90 6.20 9.88 -6.14
C ASP A 90 5.24 9.55 -7.32
N LYS A 91 5.57 10.00 -8.55
CA LYS A 91 4.80 9.73 -9.78
C LYS A 91 5.69 9.14 -10.84
N TYR A 92 5.38 7.91 -11.24
CA TYR A 92 5.96 7.29 -12.42
C TYR A 92 4.94 7.31 -13.57
N GLU A 93 5.37 7.82 -14.72
CA GLU A 93 4.61 7.69 -15.97
C GLU A 93 4.67 6.22 -16.42
N VAL A 94 3.51 5.58 -16.55
CA VAL A 94 3.44 4.18 -17.00
C VAL A 94 3.49 4.11 -18.53
N SER A 95 4.22 3.14 -19.07
CA SER A 95 4.25 2.90 -20.51
C SER A 95 2.91 2.31 -21.00
N GLY A 96 2.05 3.13 -21.60
CA GLY A 96 0.78 2.63 -22.17
C GLY A 96 -0.40 3.59 -22.29
N GLY A 97 -0.30 4.85 -21.88
CA GLY A 97 -1.36 5.83 -22.12
C GLY A 97 -0.90 7.25 -21.81
N LYS A 98 -1.25 8.22 -22.67
CA LYS A 98 -1.11 9.64 -22.34
C LYS A 98 -1.90 9.88 -21.05
N ASN A 99 -1.21 10.21 -19.95
CA ASN A 99 -1.75 10.54 -18.61
C ASN A 99 -1.98 9.40 -17.59
N SER A 100 -1.47 8.18 -17.78
CA SER A 100 -1.56 7.15 -16.73
C SER A 100 -0.48 7.33 -15.65
N THR A 101 -0.86 7.91 -14.50
CA THR A 101 -0.01 8.04 -13.30
C THR A 101 -0.14 6.82 -12.40
N ALA A 102 0.99 6.30 -11.91
CA ALA A 102 1.06 5.25 -10.90
C ALA A 102 1.88 5.70 -9.69
N HIS A 103 1.58 5.13 -8.51
CA HIS A 103 2.33 5.37 -7.28
C HIS A 103 3.56 4.44 -7.22
N PHE A 104 3.48 3.29 -7.90
CA PHE A 104 4.56 2.32 -8.00
C PHE A 104 4.65 1.78 -9.41
N VAL A 105 5.87 1.70 -9.94
CA VAL A 105 6.19 1.00 -11.18
C VAL A 105 7.38 0.10 -10.92
N TRP A 106 7.22 -1.17 -11.26
CA TRP A 106 8.24 -2.19 -11.08
C TRP A 106 8.41 -3.01 -12.34
N ARG A 107 9.67 -3.15 -12.79
CA ARG A 107 10.04 -4.10 -13.83
C ARG A 107 10.61 -5.35 -13.18
N CYS A 108 9.89 -6.47 -13.31
CA CYS A 108 10.31 -7.74 -12.73
C CYS A 108 11.68 -8.17 -13.27
N HIS A 109 12.60 -8.54 -12.38
CA HIS A 109 13.95 -8.96 -12.79
C HIS A 109 13.92 -10.24 -13.64
N GLU A 110 13.05 -11.19 -13.31
CA GLU A 110 13.00 -12.49 -13.97
C GLU A 110 12.35 -12.44 -15.36
N CYS A 111 11.14 -11.89 -15.46
CA CYS A 111 10.36 -11.92 -16.70
C CYS A 111 10.39 -10.62 -17.51
N LYS A 112 11.05 -9.58 -16.99
CA LYS A 112 11.15 -8.22 -17.55
C LYS A 112 9.81 -7.52 -17.79
N CYS A 113 8.70 -8.09 -17.34
CA CYS A 113 7.40 -7.45 -17.43
C CYS A 113 7.30 -6.28 -16.47
N GLU A 114 6.67 -5.22 -16.95
CA GLU A 114 6.37 -4.02 -16.18
C GLU A 114 5.03 -4.21 -15.45
N SER A 115 5.05 -3.89 -14.17
CA SER A 115 3.92 -3.94 -13.26
C SER A 115 3.75 -2.56 -12.63
N SER A 116 2.52 -2.21 -12.28
CA SER A 116 2.22 -0.93 -11.64
C SER A 116 1.16 -1.06 -10.57
N ALA A 117 1.17 -0.15 -9.60
CA ALA A 117 0.14 -0.04 -8.58
C ALA A 117 -0.23 1.43 -8.31
N LYS A 118 -1.48 1.64 -7.92
CA LYS A 118 -2.06 2.96 -7.68
C LYS A 118 -3.11 2.88 -6.57
N PHE A 119 -3.00 3.72 -5.54
CA PHE A 119 -4.07 3.85 -4.55
C PHE A 119 -5.34 4.42 -5.16
N GLU A 120 -6.49 3.94 -4.69
CA GLU A 120 -7.77 4.59 -4.96
C GLU A 120 -7.86 5.88 -4.13
N THR A 121 -8.42 6.93 -4.74
CA THR A 121 -8.50 8.28 -4.15
C THR A 121 -9.49 8.38 -2.98
N SER A 122 -10.10 7.27 -2.56
CA SER A 122 -10.93 7.24 -1.35
C SER A 122 -10.07 7.51 -0.12
N PRO A 123 -10.57 8.28 0.87
CA PRO A 123 -9.87 8.46 2.14
C PRO A 123 -9.67 7.12 2.85
N VAL A 124 -8.59 7.01 3.61
CA VAL A 124 -8.33 5.88 4.50
C VAL A 124 -9.47 5.80 5.51
N THR A 125 -10.02 4.60 5.71
CA THR A 125 -11.11 4.40 6.67
C THR A 125 -10.50 4.01 8.02
N PRO A 126 -10.75 4.78 9.10
CA PRO A 126 -10.27 4.41 10.44
C PRO A 126 -10.85 3.07 10.89
N TYR A 127 -10.07 2.33 11.68
CA TYR A 127 -10.47 1.04 12.23
C TYR A 127 -11.07 1.21 13.63
N SER A 128 -12.35 0.82 13.77
CA SER A 128 -13.13 0.99 15.01
C SER A 128 -14.06 -0.21 15.25
N ASP A 129 -13.63 -1.43 14.89
CA ASP A 129 -14.50 -2.62 14.96
C ASP A 129 -14.53 -3.22 16.38
N GLU A 130 -15.71 -3.21 17.00
CA GLU A 130 -15.93 -3.78 18.35
C GLU A 130 -16.00 -5.32 18.36
N ASN A 131 -16.25 -5.95 17.20
CA ASN A 131 -16.43 -7.41 17.08
C ASN A 131 -15.13 -8.13 16.67
N VAL A 132 -14.01 -7.42 16.64
CA VAL A 132 -12.70 -7.94 16.21
C VAL A 132 -12.77 -8.55 14.81
N GLN A 133 -13.49 -7.88 13.90
CA GLN A 133 -13.61 -8.29 12.51
C GLN A 133 -12.64 -7.54 11.61
N PHE A 134 -12.33 -8.17 10.47
CA PHE A 134 -11.58 -7.55 9.40
C PHE A 134 -12.39 -6.43 8.76
N ALA A 135 -11.89 -5.20 8.82
CA ALA A 135 -12.48 -4.03 8.18
C ALA A 135 -11.54 -3.44 7.12
N PRO A 136 -12.08 -2.85 6.03
CA PRO A 136 -11.28 -2.34 4.93
C PRO A 136 -10.53 -1.07 5.34
N LEU A 137 -9.20 -1.04 5.12
CA LEU A 137 -8.35 0.13 5.37
C LEU A 137 -8.20 1.00 4.12
N LEU A 138 -7.82 0.37 3.00
CA LEU A 138 -7.54 1.05 1.73
C LEU A 138 -7.74 0.13 0.53
N ILE A 139 -7.78 0.71 -0.67
CA ILE A 139 -7.91 -0.01 -1.93
C ILE A 139 -6.76 0.37 -2.86
N ILE A 140 -6.13 -0.63 -3.45
CA ILE A 140 -5.06 -0.48 -4.44
C ILE A 140 -5.50 -1.12 -5.75
N GLU A 141 -5.36 -0.38 -6.84
CA GLU A 141 -5.44 -0.88 -8.19
C GLU A 141 -4.05 -1.32 -8.64
N CYS A 142 -3.91 -2.58 -9.04
CA CYS A 142 -2.64 -3.12 -9.50
C CYS A 142 -2.75 -3.79 -10.87
N ARG A 143 -1.62 -3.84 -11.57
CA ARG A 143 -1.43 -4.49 -12.87
C ARG A 143 -0.12 -5.24 -12.87
N GLY A 144 -0.14 -6.53 -13.21
CA GLY A 144 1.07 -7.35 -13.35
C GLY A 144 1.71 -7.79 -12.02
N LEU A 145 1.19 -7.34 -10.88
CA LEU A 145 1.61 -7.73 -9.54
C LEU A 145 0.40 -7.99 -8.63
N GLU A 146 0.64 -8.75 -7.56
CA GLU A 146 -0.26 -8.96 -6.44
C GLU A 146 0.45 -8.61 -5.12
N PHE A 147 -0.32 -8.18 -4.12
CA PHE A 147 0.18 -7.95 -2.77
C PHE A 147 -0.01 -9.22 -1.95
N THR A 148 1.04 -9.62 -1.25
CA THR A 148 1.09 -10.88 -0.50
C THR A 148 1.16 -10.67 1.01
N ASP A 149 1.68 -9.53 1.43
CA ASP A 149 1.94 -9.21 2.83
C ASP A 149 1.91 -7.70 3.05
N PHE A 150 1.61 -7.28 4.26
CA PHE A 150 1.55 -5.89 4.68
C PHE A 150 2.25 -5.74 6.03
N ASP A 151 3.22 -4.82 6.10
CA ASP A 151 3.88 -4.44 7.34
C ASP A 151 3.23 -3.15 7.88
N PRO A 152 2.55 -3.20 9.04
CA PRO A 152 1.89 -2.03 9.63
C PRO A 152 2.85 -1.06 10.32
N SER A 153 4.16 -1.29 10.25
CA SER A 153 5.18 -0.43 10.87
C SER A 153 4.98 1.05 10.59
N GLY A 154 5.29 1.85 11.60
CA GLY A 154 5.26 3.30 11.57
C GLY A 154 4.31 3.86 12.63
N ILE A 155 4.05 5.16 12.51
CA ILE A 155 3.29 5.92 13.50
C ILE A 155 1.80 5.99 13.12
N TRP A 156 0.99 5.43 14.00
CA TRP A 156 -0.47 5.42 13.95
C TRP A 156 -1.04 6.32 15.05
N LYS A 157 -2.35 6.54 14.99
CA LYS A 157 -3.10 7.24 16.03
C LYS A 157 -4.43 6.54 16.27
N CYS A 158 -4.93 6.65 17.48
CA CYS A 158 -6.27 6.25 17.87
C CYS A 158 -6.84 7.25 18.89
N SER A 159 -8.14 7.13 19.17
CA SER A 159 -8.83 7.96 20.17
C SER A 159 -9.37 7.07 21.28
N GLY A 160 -9.13 7.42 22.54
CA GLY A 160 -9.79 6.81 23.69
C GLY A 160 -11.28 7.10 23.68
N THR A 161 -12.06 6.27 24.39
CA THR A 161 -13.51 6.49 24.55
C THR A 161 -13.85 7.85 25.18
N SER A 162 -12.91 8.47 25.89
CA SER A 162 -13.05 9.81 26.49
C SER A 162 -12.79 10.97 25.52
N GLY A 163 -12.31 10.68 24.30
CA GLY A 163 -11.86 11.64 23.30
C GLY A 163 -10.37 12.02 23.37
N THR A 164 -9.59 11.42 24.27
CA THR A 164 -8.12 11.60 24.33
C THR A 164 -7.47 10.95 23.11
N SER A 165 -6.61 11.66 22.38
CA SER A 165 -5.88 11.09 21.24
C SER A 165 -4.56 10.46 21.70
N PHE A 166 -4.27 9.26 21.20
CA PHE A 166 -3.03 8.53 21.49
C PHE A 166 -2.20 8.36 20.21
N THR A 167 -0.88 8.44 20.36
CA THR A 167 0.08 8.08 19.32
C THR A 167 0.48 6.63 19.51
N VAL A 168 0.28 5.82 18.47
CA VAL A 168 0.51 4.38 18.48
C VAL A 168 1.72 4.09 17.61
N ASP A 169 2.81 3.68 18.23
CA ASP A 169 4.01 3.29 17.50
C ASP A 169 3.99 1.77 17.26
N LEU A 170 3.72 1.36 16.01
CA LEU A 170 3.73 -0.06 15.60
C LEU A 170 5.10 -0.53 15.12
N GLU A 171 6.09 0.35 15.09
CA GLU A 171 7.49 0.01 14.83
C GLU A 171 8.29 -0.23 16.11
N ASP A 172 7.76 0.22 17.25
CA ASP A 172 8.38 0.03 18.56
C ASP A 172 8.72 -1.43 18.84
N ARG A 173 9.87 -1.65 19.47
CA ARG A 173 10.40 -2.97 19.75
C ARG A 173 9.44 -3.83 20.57
N THR A 174 8.67 -3.22 21.47
CA THR A 174 7.68 -3.90 22.31
C THR A 174 6.56 -4.44 21.43
N PHE A 175 5.98 -3.60 20.58
CA PHE A 175 4.93 -4.04 19.66
C PHE A 175 5.45 -5.11 18.69
N ARG A 176 6.67 -4.95 18.16
CA ARG A 176 7.28 -5.93 17.23
C ARG A 176 7.57 -7.30 17.85
N SER A 177 7.73 -7.37 19.17
CA SER A 177 8.06 -8.61 19.87
C SER A 177 6.87 -9.25 20.57
N GLU A 178 6.00 -8.44 21.18
CA GLU A 178 4.84 -8.90 21.96
C GLU A 178 3.52 -8.78 21.21
N GLY A 179 3.46 -7.98 20.14
CA GLY A 179 2.24 -7.74 19.37
C GLY A 179 1.21 -6.88 20.11
N VAL A 180 1.65 -6.14 21.14
CA VAL A 180 0.79 -5.35 22.01
C VAL A 180 1.34 -3.93 22.16
N TRP A 181 0.44 -2.96 22.02
CA TRP A 181 0.63 -1.57 22.42
C TRP A 181 -0.33 -1.26 23.56
N SER A 182 0.13 -0.56 24.59
CA SER A 182 -0.68 -0.21 25.76
C SER A 182 -0.33 1.18 26.27
N ASP A 183 -1.33 1.92 26.72
CA ASP A 183 -1.20 3.22 27.36
C ASP A 183 -2.31 3.38 28.42
N TYR A 184 -2.48 4.57 29.00
CA TYR A 184 -3.50 4.85 30.01
C TYR A 184 -4.26 6.14 29.73
N ASP A 185 -5.60 6.07 29.70
CA ASP A 185 -6.45 7.24 29.56
C ASP A 185 -6.72 7.85 30.95
N GLU A 186 -5.98 8.91 31.30
CA GLU A 186 -6.15 9.61 32.58
C GLU A 186 -7.57 10.19 32.77
N LYS A 187 -8.24 10.59 31.67
CA LYS A 187 -9.56 11.22 31.73
C LYS A 187 -10.66 10.20 32.02
N ALA A 188 -10.55 9.01 31.45
CA ALA A 188 -11.46 7.90 31.74
C ALA A 188 -11.01 7.03 32.92
N ALA A 189 -9.77 7.20 33.39
CA ALA A 189 -9.12 6.35 34.39
C ALA A 189 -9.17 4.85 34.03
N VAL A 190 -8.87 4.53 32.77
CA VAL A 190 -8.86 3.16 32.22
C VAL A 190 -7.61 2.89 31.39
N PRO A 191 -7.10 1.64 31.36
CA PRO A 191 -6.05 1.26 30.43
C PRO A 191 -6.58 1.25 29.00
N VAL A 192 -5.72 1.62 28.06
CA VAL A 192 -5.99 1.55 26.63
C VAL A 192 -4.99 0.64 25.95
N GLY A 193 -5.36 0.02 24.84
CA GLY A 193 -4.42 -0.88 24.15
C GLY A 193 -4.89 -1.37 22.80
N ILE A 194 -3.92 -1.90 22.04
CA ILE A 194 -4.08 -2.49 20.71
C ILE A 194 -3.28 -3.78 20.69
N SER A 195 -3.90 -4.90 20.30
CA SER A 195 -3.25 -6.21 20.18
C SER A 195 -3.73 -6.99 18.97
N GLU A 196 -3.10 -8.14 18.69
CA GLU A 196 -3.55 -9.10 17.68
C GLU A 196 -3.72 -8.50 16.27
N PHE A 197 -2.83 -7.56 15.90
CA PHE A 197 -2.88 -6.91 14.60
C PHE A 197 -2.66 -7.93 13.48
N ALA A 198 -3.64 -8.04 12.58
CA ALA A 198 -3.61 -8.90 11.43
C ALA A 198 -4.09 -8.15 10.19
N SER A 199 -3.66 -8.60 9.02
CA SER A 199 -4.10 -8.04 7.75
C SER A 199 -4.34 -9.12 6.71
N GLU A 200 -5.22 -8.82 5.75
CA GLU A 200 -5.46 -9.68 4.60
C GLU A 200 -5.86 -8.88 3.36
N TRP A 201 -5.57 -9.44 2.20
CA TRP A 201 -5.93 -8.86 0.92
C TRP A 201 -7.16 -9.55 0.33
N ARG A 202 -8.15 -8.76 -0.10
CA ARG A 202 -9.33 -9.27 -0.79
C ARG A 202 -9.46 -8.64 -2.17
N ALA A 203 -9.70 -9.46 -3.18
CA ALA A 203 -10.02 -8.97 -4.52
C ALA A 203 -11.43 -8.38 -4.55
N LEU A 204 -11.55 -7.13 -5.00
CA LEU A 204 -12.84 -6.50 -5.23
C LEU A 204 -13.33 -6.81 -6.63
N LYS A 205 -14.58 -7.29 -6.75
CA LYS A 205 -15.23 -7.42 -8.06
C LYS A 205 -15.36 -6.02 -8.66
N GLY A 206 -14.97 -5.88 -9.93
CA GLY A 206 -15.00 -4.59 -10.63
C GLY A 206 -16.38 -3.95 -10.54
N LYS A 207 -16.43 -2.64 -10.28
CA LYS A 207 -17.66 -1.86 -10.49
C LYS A 207 -17.97 -2.00 -11.98
N THR A 208 -18.96 -2.80 -12.35
CA THR A 208 -19.57 -2.71 -13.69
C THR A 208 -20.03 -1.27 -13.82
N GLY A 209 -19.28 -0.48 -14.60
CA GLY A 209 -19.61 0.90 -14.89
C GLY A 209 -21.06 0.94 -15.34
N LYS A 210 -21.89 1.65 -14.59
CA LYS A 210 -23.21 2.04 -15.04
C LYS A 210 -22.95 2.98 -16.24
N LYS A 211 -23.13 2.43 -17.45
CA LYS A 211 -23.24 3.25 -18.67
C LYS A 211 -24.41 4.20 -18.54
#